data_AF-A0A9P6KB05-F1
#
_entry.id   AF-A0A9P6KB05-F1
#
_cell.length_a   1.000
_cell.length_b   1.000
_cell.length_c   1.000
_cell.angle_alpha   90.00
_cell.angle_beta   90.00
_cell.angle_gamma   90.00
#
_symmetry.space_group_name_H-M   'P 1'
#
loop_
_entity.id
_entity.type
_entity.pdbx_description
1 polymer ?
#
loop_
_entity_poly.entity_id
_entity_poly.type
_entity_poly.pdbx_seq_one_letter_code
_entity_poly.pdbx_strand_id
1 'polypeptide(L)'
;PIPTQSGIRSGSPRESGATSALAKALTIASMRLFGASSSPPSWKHGNTLIGFTDANSKASGPTEVSPEELAVVQAIEDTAHKAYVQEPSREAIMAEEAFFLYLRSLALLQAGMDVARRYWEERRQDSKPASTRLNSGVQWIRDRFNECLEKAEAAKSRSGIDHREGSGVIIEKLIYERALELSKNAAMKEISSDEYSESERSYQTSIWMLHAILDGAGADGQSEAIEEDDREILNKFIRSIEGRLNLLRRRAARG
;
A
#
# COMPACT_ATOMS: atom_id res chain seq x y z
N PRO A 1 15.87 52.76 27.42
CA PRO A 1 16.34 53.18 26.08
C PRO A 1 16.78 51.99 25.23
N ILE A 2 15.87 51.44 24.45
CA ILE A 2 16.10 50.96 23.07
C ILE A 2 14.72 51.04 22.39
N PRO A 3 14.55 51.93 21.41
CA PRO A 3 13.70 51.67 20.26
C PRO A 3 14.58 51.83 18.99
N THR A 4 14.40 51.09 17.91
CA THR A 4 13.33 51.19 16.90
C THR A 4 13.65 50.11 15.86
N GLN A 5 12.75 49.20 15.51
CA GLN A 5 11.61 49.33 14.58
C GLN A 5 11.96 49.50 13.09
N SER A 6 11.13 48.81 12.30
CA SER A 6 10.74 49.03 10.90
C SER A 6 11.69 48.47 9.83
N GLY A 7 11.24 47.85 8.74
CA GLY A 7 9.89 47.55 8.25
C GLY A 7 10.05 46.74 6.95
N ILE A 8 9.31 45.64 6.79
CA ILE A 8 8.15 45.49 5.89
C ILE A 8 8.46 45.71 4.39
N ARG A 9 8.47 44.62 3.61
CA ARG A 9 7.60 44.33 2.44
C ARG A 9 8.14 43.08 1.73
N SER A 10 7.51 41.92 1.90
CA SER A 10 6.29 41.43 1.21
C SER A 10 6.47 41.24 -0.30
N GLY A 11 6.69 39.98 -0.66
CA GLY A 11 6.60 39.43 -2.01
C GLY A 11 6.75 37.91 -1.95
N SER A 12 5.67 37.20 -1.62
CA SER A 12 5.55 35.74 -1.74
C SER A 12 4.70 35.42 -2.98
N PRO A 13 4.58 34.16 -3.43
CA PRO A 13 5.59 33.10 -3.54
C PRO A 13 5.47 32.36 -4.89
N ARG A 14 6.53 31.75 -5.40
CA ARG A 14 6.37 30.58 -6.28
C ARG A 14 7.39 29.50 -5.94
N GLU A 15 6.81 28.36 -5.61
CA GLU A 15 7.39 27.02 -5.48
C GLU A 15 8.63 26.83 -6.35
N SER A 16 9.82 26.87 -5.74
CA SER A 16 11.08 26.57 -6.43
C SER A 16 12.16 26.07 -5.47
N GLY A 17 11.84 25.79 -4.20
CA GLY A 17 12.85 25.56 -3.16
C GLY A 17 13.78 24.37 -3.43
N ALA A 18 13.22 23.22 -3.80
CA ALA A 18 13.99 21.97 -3.98
C ALA A 18 14.77 21.93 -5.30
N THR A 19 14.14 22.29 -6.42
CA THR A 19 14.82 22.38 -7.73
C THR A 19 15.85 23.51 -7.77
N SER A 20 15.60 24.62 -7.05
CA SER A 20 16.56 25.72 -6.92
C SER A 20 17.78 25.31 -6.10
N ALA A 21 17.61 24.56 -5.00
CA ALA A 21 18.73 24.12 -4.17
C ALA A 21 19.65 23.16 -4.94
N LEU A 22 19.08 22.18 -5.63
CA LEU A 22 19.84 21.26 -6.47
C LEU A 22 20.50 21.99 -7.66
N ALA A 23 19.78 22.86 -8.36
CA ALA A 23 20.35 23.65 -9.45
C ALA A 23 21.47 24.58 -8.98
N LYS A 24 21.33 25.21 -7.80
CA LYS A 24 22.39 26.02 -7.18
C LYS A 24 23.58 25.17 -6.76
N ALA A 25 23.35 24.01 -6.15
CA ALA A 25 24.41 23.08 -5.78
C ALA A 25 25.18 22.60 -7.01
N LEU A 26 24.47 22.21 -8.08
CA LEU A 26 25.06 21.79 -9.35
C LEU A 26 25.84 22.93 -10.02
N THR A 27 25.33 24.16 -9.95
CA THR A 27 26.01 25.35 -10.48
C THR A 27 27.26 25.70 -9.66
N ILE A 28 27.19 25.64 -8.33
CA ILE A 28 28.34 25.88 -7.46
C ILE A 28 29.38 24.77 -7.67
N ALA A 29 28.95 23.52 -7.80
CA ALA A 29 29.82 22.39 -8.08
C ALA A 29 30.47 22.52 -9.47
N SER A 30 29.72 22.89 -10.50
CA SER A 30 30.27 23.10 -11.85
C SER A 30 31.22 24.29 -11.88
N MET A 31 30.93 25.39 -11.16
CA MET A 31 31.83 26.53 -11.04
C MET A 31 33.12 26.18 -10.29
N ARG A 32 33.05 25.32 -9.28
CA ARG A 32 34.24 24.87 -8.54
C ARG A 32 35.07 23.87 -9.36
N LEU A 33 34.43 23.03 -10.16
CA LEU A 33 35.08 22.00 -10.96
C LEU A 33 35.62 22.54 -12.30
N PHE A 34 34.95 23.55 -12.89
CA PHE A 34 35.22 24.04 -14.24
C PHE A 34 35.37 25.58 -14.36
N GLY A 35 35.20 26.36 -13.29
CA GLY A 35 35.24 27.82 -13.33
C GLY A 35 33.97 28.47 -13.91
N ALA A 36 33.93 29.81 -13.97
CA ALA A 36 32.73 30.59 -14.32
C ALA A 36 32.36 30.60 -15.82
N SER A 37 33.02 29.81 -16.68
CA SER A 37 32.73 29.70 -18.12
C SER A 37 32.10 28.35 -18.44
N SER A 38 30.79 28.36 -18.64
CA SER A 38 29.90 27.20 -18.81
C SER A 38 30.04 26.48 -20.15
N SER A 39 30.57 25.24 -20.14
CA SER A 39 30.01 24.03 -20.79
C SER A 39 30.91 22.81 -20.49
N PRO A 40 30.37 21.64 -20.09
CA PRO A 40 31.15 20.41 -19.99
C PRO A 40 31.73 20.03 -21.36
N PRO A 41 32.97 19.53 -21.47
CA PRO A 41 33.51 19.13 -22.76
C PRO A 41 32.70 17.95 -23.31
N SER A 42 32.39 18.00 -24.61
CA SER A 42 31.78 16.87 -25.32
C SER A 42 32.78 15.72 -25.38
N TRP A 43 32.51 14.64 -24.64
CA TRP A 43 33.33 13.42 -24.65
C TRP A 43 33.10 12.67 -25.96
N LYS A 44 33.85 13.03 -27.01
CA LYS A 44 34.06 12.14 -28.16
C LYS A 44 35.27 11.26 -27.87
N HIS A 45 35.10 9.97 -28.15
CA HIS A 45 36.05 8.87 -27.93
C HIS A 45 37.52 9.24 -28.18
N GLY A 46 38.38 8.91 -27.22
CA GLY A 46 39.84 8.90 -27.39
C GLY A 46 40.58 9.47 -26.18
N ASN A 47 41.31 8.59 -25.48
CA ASN A 47 42.24 8.85 -24.39
C ASN A 47 42.84 10.28 -24.33
N THR A 48 42.80 10.91 -23.16
CA THR A 48 43.96 11.29 -22.31
C THR A 48 43.53 12.39 -21.34
N LEU A 49 43.67 12.11 -20.04
CA LEU A 49 43.56 13.04 -18.91
C LEU A 49 44.77 13.99 -18.92
N ILE A 50 44.56 15.31 -18.99
CA ILE A 50 45.49 16.45 -18.70
C ILE A 50 44.64 17.73 -18.87
N GLY A 51 44.69 18.81 -18.08
CA GLY A 51 45.50 19.20 -16.93
C GLY A 51 45.02 20.59 -16.43
N PHE A 52 45.16 20.86 -15.14
CA PHE A 52 44.96 22.17 -14.53
C PHE A 52 46.34 22.79 -14.27
N THR A 53 46.61 23.99 -14.77
CA THR A 53 47.72 24.82 -14.29
C THR A 53 47.28 26.27 -14.23
N ASP A 54 47.28 26.85 -13.04
CA ASP A 54 47.75 28.22 -12.85
C ASP A 54 48.59 28.30 -11.57
N ALA A 55 49.56 29.21 -11.63
CA ALA A 55 50.83 29.17 -10.95
C ALA A 55 50.79 29.53 -9.45
N ASN A 56 51.81 29.02 -8.76
CA ASN A 56 52.33 29.44 -7.45
C ASN A 56 51.84 28.68 -6.20
N SER A 57 52.14 27.37 -6.14
CA SER A 57 52.62 26.74 -4.91
C SER A 57 53.37 25.44 -5.24
N LYS A 58 54.57 25.29 -4.65
CA LYS A 58 55.39 24.08 -4.69
C LYS A 58 54.61 22.87 -4.14
N ALA A 59 54.94 21.69 -4.68
CA ALA A 59 54.52 20.34 -4.31
C ALA A 59 53.22 19.83 -4.98
N SER A 60 53.40 19.30 -6.18
CA SER A 60 52.49 18.42 -6.90
C SER A 60 52.72 16.96 -6.47
N GLY A 61 51.73 16.39 -5.79
CA GLY A 61 51.40 14.96 -5.85
C GLY A 61 49.97 14.82 -6.36
N PRO A 62 49.49 13.62 -6.76
CA PRO A 62 48.05 13.43 -6.92
C PRO A 62 47.40 13.88 -5.61
N THR A 63 46.43 14.79 -5.67
CA THR A 63 45.69 15.22 -4.49
C THR A 63 44.91 13.99 -4.02
N GLU A 64 45.54 13.16 -3.20
CA GLU A 64 44.89 12.07 -2.51
C GLU A 64 43.77 12.72 -1.70
N VAL A 65 42.53 12.38 -2.07
CA VAL A 65 41.34 12.82 -1.33
C VAL A 65 41.59 12.45 0.13
N SER A 66 41.53 13.44 1.02
CA SER A 66 41.82 13.18 2.43
C SER A 66 40.88 12.09 2.92
N PRO A 67 41.36 11.12 3.74
CA PRO A 67 40.49 10.10 4.33
C PRO A 67 39.27 10.70 5.05
N GLU A 68 39.42 11.91 5.60
CA GLU A 68 38.35 12.67 6.26
C GLU A 68 37.28 13.15 5.26
N GLU A 69 37.68 13.60 4.07
CA GLU A 69 36.75 14.06 3.02
C GLU A 69 35.98 12.88 2.42
N LEU A 70 36.65 11.75 2.19
CA LEU A 70 36.01 10.53 1.74
C LEU A 70 35.02 10.00 2.78
N ALA A 71 35.37 10.08 4.08
CA ALA A 71 34.47 9.69 5.16
C ALA A 71 33.23 10.58 5.25
N VAL A 72 33.35 11.89 4.98
CA VAL A 72 32.19 12.80 4.94
C VAL A 72 31.27 12.47 3.77
N VAL A 73 31.81 12.23 2.58
CA VAL A 73 31.01 11.84 1.42
C VAL A 73 30.30 10.51 1.68
N GLN A 74 31.03 9.50 2.17
CA GLN A 74 30.45 8.21 2.54
C GLN A 74 29.38 8.36 3.61
N ALA A 75 29.58 9.19 4.64
CA ALA A 75 28.58 9.40 5.68
C ALA A 75 27.31 10.09 5.14
N ILE A 76 27.45 11.03 4.20
CA ILE A 76 26.33 11.66 3.52
C ILE A 76 25.60 10.65 2.63
N GLU A 77 26.33 9.85 1.85
CA GLU A 77 25.77 8.78 1.02
C GLU A 77 25.07 7.73 1.86
N ASP A 78 25.65 7.30 2.97
CA ASP A 78 25.06 6.36 3.92
C ASP A 78 23.81 6.96 4.59
N THR A 79 23.83 8.25 4.93
CA THR A 79 22.67 8.94 5.51
C THR A 79 21.56 9.09 4.48
N ALA A 80 21.90 9.44 3.23
CA ALA A 80 20.97 9.50 2.12
C ALA A 80 20.39 8.10 1.81
N HIS A 81 21.22 7.06 1.83
CA HIS A 81 20.80 5.68 1.62
C HIS A 81 19.93 5.18 2.77
N LYS A 82 20.26 5.47 4.03
CA LYS A 82 19.41 5.16 5.19
C LYS A 82 18.06 5.89 5.15
N ALA A 83 18.05 7.15 4.70
CA ALA A 83 16.81 7.90 4.49
C ALA A 83 16.00 7.36 3.30
N TYR A 84 16.67 6.87 2.26
CA TYR A 84 16.05 6.24 1.09
C TYR A 84 15.48 4.85 1.39
N VAL A 85 16.21 4.05 2.16
CA VAL A 85 15.87 2.67 2.54
C VAL A 85 15.05 2.62 3.84
N GLN A 86 14.48 3.74 4.29
CA GLN A 86 13.72 3.77 5.52
C GLN A 86 12.55 2.78 5.43
N GLU A 87 12.65 1.66 6.15
CA GLU A 87 11.60 0.64 6.17
C GLU A 87 10.29 1.28 6.60
N PRO A 88 9.16 0.93 5.93
CA PRO A 88 7.87 1.48 6.28
C PRO A 88 7.58 1.20 7.75
N SER A 89 7.10 2.20 8.48
CA SER A 89 6.73 2.02 9.88
C SER A 89 5.65 0.94 10.00
N ARG A 90 5.55 0.28 11.17
CA ARG A 90 4.48 -0.71 11.41
C ARG A 90 3.10 -0.14 11.14
N GLU A 91 2.88 1.13 11.47
CA GLU A 91 1.62 1.83 11.19
C GLU A 91 1.38 2.01 9.69
N ALA A 92 2.41 2.33 8.92
CA ALA A 92 2.33 2.42 7.46
C ALA A 92 2.00 1.05 6.82
N ILE A 93 2.62 -0.03 7.32
CA ILE A 93 2.32 -1.40 6.88
C ILE A 93 0.86 -1.77 7.18
N MET A 94 0.39 -1.56 8.42
CA MET A 94 -1.02 -1.84 8.77
C MET A 94 -2.00 -0.99 7.96
N ALA A 95 -1.65 0.27 7.67
CA ALA A 95 -2.46 1.13 6.81
C ALA A 95 -2.48 0.62 5.36
N GLU A 96 -1.38 0.09 4.87
CA GLU A 96 -1.27 -0.53 3.55
C GLU A 96 -2.15 -1.78 3.45
N GLU A 97 -2.04 -2.69 4.41
CA GLU A 97 -2.88 -3.88 4.51
C GLU A 97 -4.37 -3.50 4.56
N ALA A 98 -4.73 -2.52 5.38
CA ALA A 98 -6.10 -2.01 5.47
C ALA A 98 -6.58 -1.44 4.13
N PHE A 99 -5.75 -0.68 3.42
CA PHE A 99 -6.08 -0.14 2.11
C PHE A 99 -6.44 -1.25 1.12
N PHE A 100 -5.60 -2.28 0.99
CA PHE A 100 -5.86 -3.40 0.09
C PHE A 100 -7.08 -4.24 0.50
N LEU A 101 -7.32 -4.42 1.79
CA LEU A 101 -8.55 -5.07 2.28
C LEU A 101 -9.82 -4.25 1.95
N TYR A 102 -9.75 -2.91 1.98
CA TYR A 102 -10.86 -2.07 1.51
C TYR A 102 -11.05 -2.16 0.00
N LEU A 103 -9.97 -2.20 -0.80
CA LEU A 103 -10.09 -2.43 -2.25
C LEU A 103 -10.77 -3.77 -2.55
N ARG A 104 -10.40 -4.83 -1.82
CA ARG A 104 -11.07 -6.14 -1.92
C ARG A 104 -12.56 -6.05 -1.58
N SER A 105 -12.90 -5.30 -0.54
CA SER A 105 -14.30 -5.07 -0.13
C SER A 105 -15.07 -4.32 -1.22
N LEU A 106 -14.47 -3.30 -1.82
CA LEU A 106 -15.07 -2.55 -2.93
C LEU A 106 -15.31 -3.44 -4.15
N ALA A 107 -14.37 -4.33 -4.49
CA ALA A 107 -14.54 -5.29 -5.57
C ALA A 107 -15.72 -6.25 -5.33
N LEU A 108 -15.89 -6.75 -4.09
CA LEU A 108 -17.04 -7.60 -3.73
C LEU A 108 -18.37 -6.83 -3.80
N LEU A 109 -18.40 -5.59 -3.33
CA LEU A 109 -19.59 -4.72 -3.40
C LEU A 109 -19.94 -4.40 -4.86
N GLN A 110 -18.94 -4.14 -5.70
CA GLN A 110 -19.11 -3.91 -7.13
C GLN A 110 -19.69 -5.16 -7.82
N ALA A 111 -19.16 -6.36 -7.52
CA ALA A 111 -19.71 -7.61 -8.05
C ALA A 111 -21.19 -7.80 -7.64
N GLY A 112 -21.54 -7.46 -6.40
CA GLY A 112 -22.93 -7.44 -5.93
C GLY A 112 -23.83 -6.46 -6.71
N MET A 113 -23.33 -5.25 -6.99
CA MET A 113 -24.03 -4.28 -7.84
C MET A 113 -24.20 -4.76 -9.27
N ASP A 114 -23.20 -5.45 -9.83
CA ASP A 114 -23.24 -5.95 -11.20
C ASP A 114 -24.24 -7.11 -11.37
N VAL A 115 -24.34 -8.00 -10.38
CA VAL A 115 -25.42 -9.00 -10.33
C VAL A 115 -26.78 -8.32 -10.31
N ALA A 116 -26.93 -7.27 -9.50
CA ALA A 116 -28.17 -6.52 -9.42
C ALA A 116 -28.48 -5.82 -10.76
N ARG A 117 -27.48 -5.18 -11.40
CA ARG A 117 -27.60 -4.55 -12.72
C ARG A 117 -28.10 -5.55 -13.77
N ARG A 118 -27.49 -6.74 -13.86
CA ARG A 118 -27.90 -7.81 -14.79
C ARG A 118 -29.35 -8.22 -14.58
N TYR A 119 -29.78 -8.36 -13.32
CA TYR A 119 -31.17 -8.64 -12.99
C TYR A 119 -32.14 -7.60 -13.58
N TRP A 120 -31.83 -6.30 -13.52
CA TRP A 120 -32.69 -5.27 -14.11
C TRP A 120 -32.59 -5.20 -15.64
N GLU A 121 -31.44 -5.52 -16.23
CA GLU A 121 -31.24 -5.57 -17.67
C GLU A 121 -32.06 -6.69 -18.32
N GLU A 122 -32.08 -7.88 -17.71
CA GLU A 122 -32.91 -9.01 -18.14
C GLU A 122 -34.40 -8.71 -17.96
N ARG A 123 -34.72 -7.90 -16.94
CA ARG A 123 -36.10 -7.56 -16.57
C ARG A 123 -36.63 -6.29 -17.23
N ARG A 124 -35.89 -5.68 -18.16
CA ARG A 124 -36.30 -4.43 -18.85
C ARG A 124 -37.64 -4.51 -19.58
N GLN A 125 -38.13 -5.72 -19.89
CA GLN A 125 -39.43 -5.96 -20.54
C GLN A 125 -40.59 -6.17 -19.55
N ASP A 126 -40.33 -6.37 -18.26
CA ASP A 126 -41.35 -6.67 -17.24
C ASP A 126 -41.55 -5.42 -16.36
N SER A 127 -42.77 -4.88 -16.32
CA SER A 127 -43.08 -3.61 -15.63
C SER A 127 -43.16 -3.72 -14.10
N LYS A 128 -43.00 -4.93 -13.55
CA LYS A 128 -43.13 -5.19 -12.13
C LYS A 128 -41.92 -4.65 -11.36
N PRO A 129 -42.12 -3.86 -10.30
CA PRO A 129 -41.02 -3.35 -9.49
C PRO A 129 -40.25 -4.51 -8.84
N ALA A 130 -38.94 -4.31 -8.65
CA ALA A 130 -38.12 -5.21 -7.87
C ALA A 130 -38.65 -5.33 -6.43
N SER A 131 -38.42 -6.48 -5.80
CA SER A 131 -38.82 -6.69 -4.40
C SER A 131 -38.20 -5.66 -3.46
N THR A 132 -38.90 -5.29 -2.39
CA THR A 132 -38.40 -4.37 -1.36
C THR A 132 -37.06 -4.83 -0.78
N ARG A 133 -36.90 -6.15 -0.57
CA ARG A 133 -35.64 -6.73 -0.07
C ARG A 133 -34.47 -6.51 -1.02
N LEU A 134 -34.67 -6.68 -2.33
CA LEU A 134 -33.63 -6.42 -3.34
C LEU A 134 -33.28 -4.93 -3.37
N ASN A 135 -34.28 -4.06 -3.37
CA ASN A 135 -34.06 -2.60 -3.34
C ASN A 135 -33.28 -2.18 -2.09
N SER A 136 -33.66 -2.67 -0.91
CA SER A 136 -32.93 -2.40 0.34
C SER A 136 -31.49 -2.92 0.30
N GLY A 137 -31.27 -4.11 -0.28
CA GLY A 137 -29.93 -4.67 -0.46
C GLY A 137 -29.04 -3.79 -1.33
N VAL A 138 -29.55 -3.26 -2.44
CA VAL A 138 -28.80 -2.36 -3.32
C VAL A 138 -28.45 -1.04 -2.65
N GLN A 139 -29.37 -0.46 -1.88
CA GLN A 139 -29.07 0.76 -1.11
C GLN A 139 -27.97 0.49 -0.08
N TRP A 140 -28.07 -0.62 0.64
CA TRP A 140 -27.04 -1.03 1.60
C TRP A 140 -25.66 -1.23 0.94
N ILE A 141 -25.61 -1.83 -0.26
CA ILE A 141 -24.34 -1.98 -1.00
C ILE A 141 -23.76 -0.61 -1.35
N ARG A 142 -24.59 0.34 -1.81
CA ARG A 142 -24.13 1.70 -2.15
C ARG A 142 -23.58 2.44 -0.94
N ASP A 143 -24.30 2.41 0.17
CA ASP A 143 -23.88 3.07 1.41
C ASP A 143 -22.55 2.49 1.89
N ARG A 144 -22.43 1.15 1.85
CA ARG A 144 -21.20 0.45 2.24
C ARG A 144 -20.04 0.73 1.29
N PHE A 145 -20.29 0.87 -0.01
CA PHE A 145 -19.27 1.20 -1.00
C PHE A 145 -18.64 2.56 -0.69
N ASN A 146 -19.46 3.56 -0.40
CA ASN A 146 -18.98 4.90 -0.05
C ASN A 146 -18.16 4.88 1.25
N GLU A 147 -18.64 4.18 2.28
CA GLU A 147 -17.91 4.02 3.55
C GLU A 147 -16.55 3.33 3.35
N CYS A 148 -16.49 2.27 2.55
CA CYS A 148 -15.24 1.58 2.23
C CYS A 148 -14.30 2.44 1.41
N LEU A 149 -14.82 3.25 0.48
CA LEU A 149 -14.02 4.14 -0.36
C LEU A 149 -13.32 5.22 0.48
N GLU A 150 -14.06 5.90 1.37
CA GLU A 150 -13.49 6.91 2.27
C GLU A 150 -12.39 6.30 3.16
N LYS A 151 -12.63 5.11 3.70
CA LYS A 151 -11.63 4.42 4.53
C LYS A 151 -10.42 3.95 3.72
N ALA A 152 -10.61 3.53 2.47
CA ALA A 152 -9.52 3.18 1.56
C ALA A 152 -8.64 4.40 1.29
N GLU A 153 -9.21 5.54 0.93
CA GLU A 153 -8.47 6.78 0.69
C GLU A 153 -7.69 7.20 1.94
N ALA A 154 -8.33 7.18 3.11
CA ALA A 154 -7.69 7.51 4.37
C ALA A 154 -6.54 6.54 4.72
N ALA A 155 -6.69 5.25 4.44
CA ALA A 155 -5.65 4.24 4.64
C ALA A 155 -4.49 4.42 3.65
N LYS A 156 -4.79 4.72 2.38
CA LYS A 156 -3.81 5.00 1.33
C LYS A 156 -2.91 6.19 1.68
N SER A 157 -3.51 7.29 2.17
CA SER A 157 -2.73 8.46 2.58
C SER A 157 -1.79 8.16 3.76
N ARG A 158 -2.17 7.24 4.65
CA ARG A 158 -1.35 6.84 5.81
C ARG A 158 -0.27 5.81 5.49
N SER A 159 -0.44 5.01 4.43
CA SER A 159 0.51 3.95 4.08
C SER A 159 1.75 4.48 3.36
N GLY A 160 1.68 5.67 2.75
CA GLY A 160 2.76 6.21 1.93
C GLY A 160 3.03 5.39 0.66
N ILE A 161 2.11 4.50 0.28
CA ILE A 161 2.29 3.56 -0.85
C ILE A 161 2.58 4.27 -2.17
N ASP A 162 2.09 5.50 -2.38
CA ASP A 162 2.36 6.30 -3.58
C ASP A 162 3.85 6.62 -3.80
N HIS A 163 4.69 6.47 -2.78
CA HIS A 163 6.12 6.81 -2.81
C HIS A 163 7.01 5.55 -2.86
N ARG A 164 6.43 4.35 -3.02
CA ARG A 164 7.14 3.07 -2.99
C ARG A 164 7.05 2.37 -4.34
N GLU A 165 8.14 1.69 -4.73
CA GLU A 165 8.23 0.96 -6.01
C GLU A 165 7.37 -0.32 -6.04
N GLY A 166 6.81 -0.75 -4.91
CA GLY A 166 5.93 -1.92 -4.84
C GLY A 166 5.33 -2.16 -3.47
N SER A 167 4.25 -2.95 -3.45
CA SER A 167 3.62 -3.46 -2.24
C SER A 167 4.00 -4.92 -2.03
N GLY A 168 4.31 -5.28 -0.78
CA GLY A 168 4.49 -6.67 -0.35
C GLY A 168 3.21 -7.31 0.21
N VAL A 169 2.07 -6.62 0.12
CA VAL A 169 0.81 -7.10 0.72
C VAL A 169 0.20 -8.19 -0.15
N ILE A 170 -0.02 -9.35 0.45
CA ILE A 170 -0.73 -10.48 -0.17
C ILE A 170 -2.10 -10.59 0.49
N ILE A 171 -3.16 -10.17 -0.22
CA ILE A 171 -4.51 -10.03 0.34
C ILE A 171 -5.08 -11.40 0.72
N GLU A 172 -4.86 -12.40 -0.13
CA GLU A 172 -5.32 -13.78 0.03
C GLU A 172 -4.76 -14.36 1.34
N LYS A 173 -3.49 -14.08 1.63
CA LYS A 173 -2.84 -14.48 2.89
C LYS A 173 -3.49 -13.82 4.10
N LEU A 174 -3.74 -12.51 4.06
CA LEU A 174 -4.40 -11.80 5.16
C LEU A 174 -5.80 -12.33 5.45
N ILE A 175 -6.59 -12.58 4.40
CA ILE A 175 -7.94 -13.12 4.52
C ILE A 175 -7.89 -14.56 5.06
N TYR A 176 -6.95 -15.37 4.57
CA TYR A 176 -6.77 -16.75 5.02
C TYR A 176 -6.37 -16.83 6.50
N GLU A 177 -5.37 -16.05 6.91
CA GLU A 177 -4.91 -16.01 8.31
C GLU A 177 -6.04 -15.59 9.24
N ARG A 178 -6.80 -14.56 8.86
CA ARG A 178 -7.96 -14.11 9.64
C ARG A 178 -9.07 -15.16 9.69
N ALA A 179 -9.32 -15.87 8.59
CA ALA A 179 -10.31 -16.95 8.56
C ALA A 179 -9.93 -18.09 9.52
N LEU A 180 -8.65 -18.50 9.54
CA LEU A 180 -8.17 -19.52 10.46
C LEU A 180 -8.20 -19.06 11.92
N GLU A 181 -7.87 -17.80 12.19
CA GLU A 181 -7.97 -17.21 13.52
C GLU A 181 -9.41 -17.28 14.05
N LEU A 182 -10.39 -16.89 13.23
CA LEU A 182 -11.82 -16.97 13.58
C LEU A 182 -12.25 -18.40 13.87
N SER A 183 -11.84 -19.36 13.04
CA SER A 183 -12.15 -20.79 13.22
C SER A 183 -11.55 -21.34 14.51
N LYS A 184 -10.28 -21.02 14.80
CA LYS A 184 -9.60 -21.42 16.04
C LYS A 184 -10.27 -20.83 17.27
N ASN A 185 -10.59 -19.53 17.23
CA ASN A 185 -11.28 -18.85 18.33
C ASN A 185 -12.66 -19.43 18.58
N ALA A 186 -13.41 -19.78 17.52
CA ALA A 186 -14.69 -20.47 17.62
C ALA A 186 -14.55 -21.85 18.29
N ALA A 187 -13.53 -22.62 17.92
CA ALA A 187 -13.28 -23.94 18.51
C ALA A 187 -12.91 -23.86 19.99
N MET A 188 -12.15 -22.83 20.39
CA MET A 188 -11.85 -22.59 21.81
C MET A 188 -13.11 -22.22 22.59
N LYS A 189 -13.92 -21.29 22.07
CA LYS A 189 -15.18 -20.85 22.71
C LYS A 189 -16.20 -21.98 22.84
N GLU A 190 -16.28 -22.86 21.84
CA GLU A 190 -17.15 -24.05 21.87
C GLU A 190 -16.85 -24.98 23.06
N ILE A 191 -15.59 -25.04 23.52
CA ILE A 191 -15.19 -25.86 24.66
C ILE A 191 -15.50 -25.15 25.99
N SER A 192 -15.40 -23.81 26.00
CA SER A 192 -15.49 -23.00 27.22
C SER A 192 -16.89 -22.47 27.53
N SER A 193 -17.79 -22.40 26.55
CA SER A 193 -19.09 -21.74 26.67
C SER A 193 -20.24 -22.66 26.25
N ASP A 194 -21.37 -22.53 26.95
CA ASP A 194 -22.66 -23.11 26.55
C ASP A 194 -23.38 -22.26 25.50
N GLU A 195 -22.86 -21.07 25.17
CA GLU A 195 -23.41 -20.22 24.12
C GLU A 195 -22.75 -20.50 22.76
N TYR A 196 -23.43 -21.28 21.93
CA TYR A 196 -22.93 -21.66 20.61
C TYR A 196 -23.08 -20.57 19.53
N SER A 197 -23.81 -19.48 19.81
CA SER A 197 -24.19 -18.47 18.82
C SER A 197 -22.99 -17.70 18.25
N GLU A 198 -22.02 -17.35 19.10
CA GLU A 198 -20.81 -16.64 18.66
C GLU A 198 -19.84 -17.55 17.90
N SER A 199 -19.69 -18.81 18.36
CA SER A 199 -18.89 -19.81 17.67
C SER A 199 -19.47 -20.13 16.29
N GLU A 200 -20.80 -20.23 16.19
CA GLU A 200 -21.49 -20.43 14.92
C GLU A 200 -21.21 -19.27 13.94
N ARG A 201 -21.39 -18.02 14.38
CA ARG A 201 -21.09 -16.84 13.55
C ARG A 201 -19.62 -16.78 13.13
N SER A 202 -18.71 -17.18 14.02
CA SER A 202 -17.27 -17.18 13.74
C SER A 202 -16.88 -18.22 12.69
N TYR A 203 -17.42 -19.45 12.77
CA TYR A 203 -17.23 -20.45 11.73
C TYR A 203 -17.84 -20.03 10.40
N GLN A 204 -19.06 -19.48 10.41
CA GLN A 204 -19.68 -18.95 9.18
C GLN A 204 -18.81 -17.88 8.54
N THR A 205 -18.36 -16.90 9.32
CA THR A 205 -17.51 -15.81 8.82
C THR A 205 -16.21 -16.36 8.24
N SER A 206 -15.58 -17.33 8.91
CA SER A 206 -14.39 -18.02 8.41
C SER A 206 -14.63 -18.68 7.04
N ILE A 207 -15.74 -19.43 6.89
CA ILE A 207 -16.13 -20.05 5.62
C ILE A 207 -16.33 -19.00 4.52
N TRP A 208 -17.06 -17.92 4.80
CA TRP A 208 -17.29 -16.83 3.82
C TRP A 208 -15.99 -16.15 3.39
N MET A 209 -15.03 -15.96 4.31
CA MET A 209 -13.72 -15.40 3.98
C MET A 209 -12.93 -16.32 3.05
N LEU A 210 -12.95 -17.64 3.27
CA LEU A 210 -12.28 -18.60 2.39
C LEU A 210 -12.96 -18.68 1.01
N HIS A 211 -14.29 -18.61 0.94
CA HIS A 211 -14.98 -18.47 -0.35
C HIS A 211 -14.64 -17.17 -1.07
N ALA A 212 -14.53 -16.06 -0.34
CA ALA A 212 -14.14 -14.78 -0.94
C ALA A 212 -12.74 -14.83 -1.57
N ILE A 213 -11.82 -15.67 -1.08
CA ILE A 213 -10.53 -15.93 -1.72
C ILE A 213 -10.74 -16.68 -3.05
N LEU A 214 -11.54 -17.76 -3.02
CA LEU A 214 -11.84 -18.58 -4.20
C LEU A 214 -12.57 -17.80 -5.31
N ASP A 215 -13.54 -16.97 -4.95
CA ASP A 215 -14.34 -16.14 -5.87
C ASP A 215 -13.51 -14.98 -6.46
N GLY A 216 -12.40 -14.61 -5.79
CA GLY A 216 -11.50 -13.55 -6.20
C GLY A 216 -10.50 -13.89 -7.29
N ALA A 217 -10.21 -15.18 -7.46
CA ALA A 217 -9.14 -15.70 -8.29
C ALA A 217 -9.36 -15.54 -9.82
N GLY A 218 -10.14 -14.56 -10.27
CA GLY A 218 -10.39 -14.37 -11.70
C GLY A 218 -11.40 -13.29 -12.11
N ALA A 219 -11.76 -12.34 -11.25
CA ALA A 219 -12.78 -11.33 -11.60
C ALA A 219 -12.21 -10.01 -12.16
N ASP A 220 -10.95 -9.66 -11.87
CA ASP A 220 -10.35 -8.36 -12.22
C ASP A 220 -9.20 -8.45 -13.23
N GLY A 221 -8.83 -9.65 -13.68
CA GLY A 221 -7.72 -9.87 -14.62
C GLY A 221 -6.35 -9.44 -14.10
N GLN A 222 -6.26 -9.07 -12.82
CA GLN A 222 -5.02 -8.66 -12.13
C GLN A 222 -4.68 -9.59 -10.97
N SER A 223 -5.65 -10.30 -10.39
CA SER A 223 -5.36 -11.41 -9.48
C SER A 223 -4.75 -12.55 -10.29
N GLU A 224 -3.50 -12.93 -10.00
CA GLU A 224 -2.98 -14.23 -10.42
C GLU A 224 -3.99 -15.29 -9.97
N ALA A 225 -4.39 -16.16 -10.89
CA ALA A 225 -5.28 -17.26 -10.56
C ALA A 225 -4.60 -18.05 -9.43
N ILE A 226 -5.28 -18.18 -8.29
CA ILE A 226 -4.80 -18.98 -7.16
C ILE A 226 -4.35 -20.35 -7.67
N GLU A 227 -3.14 -20.73 -7.31
CA GLU A 227 -2.55 -22.00 -7.68
C GLU A 227 -3.47 -23.15 -7.30
N GLU A 228 -3.50 -24.21 -8.11
CA GLU A 228 -4.43 -25.32 -7.90
C GLU A 228 -4.18 -26.02 -6.56
N ASP A 229 -2.93 -26.08 -6.12
CA ASP A 229 -2.54 -26.63 -4.82
C ASP A 229 -3.13 -25.79 -3.66
N ASP A 230 -3.03 -24.46 -3.74
CA ASP A 230 -3.63 -23.53 -2.76
C ASP A 230 -5.16 -23.63 -2.77
N ARG A 231 -5.78 -23.77 -3.95
CA ARG A 231 -7.22 -24.00 -4.08
C ARG A 231 -7.64 -25.30 -3.39
N GLU A 232 -6.86 -26.37 -3.54
CA GLU A 232 -7.16 -27.64 -2.90
C GLU A 232 -7.07 -27.52 -1.36
N ILE A 233 -6.06 -26.81 -0.86
CA ILE A 233 -5.88 -26.52 0.57
C ILE A 233 -7.07 -25.73 1.12
N LEU A 234 -7.48 -24.65 0.46
CA LEU A 234 -8.63 -23.85 0.87
C LEU A 234 -9.91 -24.69 0.93
N ASN A 235 -10.17 -25.52 -0.09
CA ASN A 235 -11.32 -26.42 -0.11
C ASN A 235 -11.27 -27.48 1.02
N LYS A 236 -10.09 -27.99 1.38
CA LYS A 236 -9.93 -28.89 2.54
C LYS A 236 -10.31 -28.18 3.85
N PHE A 237 -9.88 -26.93 4.03
CA PHE A 237 -10.25 -26.15 5.22
C PHE A 237 -11.74 -25.81 5.28
N ILE A 238 -12.34 -25.38 4.17
CA ILE A 238 -13.79 -25.10 4.09
C ILE A 238 -14.58 -26.33 4.55
N ARG A 239 -14.32 -27.51 3.96
CA ARG A 239 -15.01 -28.76 4.32
C ARG A 239 -14.83 -29.12 5.79
N SER A 240 -13.63 -28.94 6.34
CA SER A 240 -13.34 -29.21 7.74
C SER A 240 -14.17 -28.31 8.68
N ILE A 241 -14.20 -27.00 8.38
CA ILE A 241 -14.91 -26.00 9.18
C ILE A 241 -16.43 -26.18 9.06
N GLU A 242 -16.94 -26.47 7.86
CA GLU A 242 -18.35 -26.82 7.63
C GLU A 242 -18.77 -28.05 8.42
N GLY A 243 -17.94 -29.10 8.44
CA GLY A 243 -18.18 -30.28 9.25
C GLY A 243 -18.35 -29.93 10.73
N ARG A 244 -17.47 -29.08 11.26
CA ARG A 244 -17.52 -28.63 12.66
C ARG A 244 -18.73 -27.73 12.95
N LEU A 245 -19.04 -26.79 12.05
CA LEU A 245 -20.23 -25.95 12.14
C LEU A 245 -21.53 -26.78 12.15
N ASN A 246 -21.60 -27.82 11.32
CA ASN A 246 -22.77 -28.71 11.28
C ASN A 246 -22.92 -29.52 12.57
N LEU A 247 -21.82 -29.99 13.16
CA LEU A 247 -21.84 -30.65 14.47
C LEU A 247 -22.31 -29.69 15.57
N LEU A 248 -21.81 -28.46 15.58
CA LEU A 248 -22.21 -27.42 16.51
C LEU A 248 -23.72 -27.15 16.43
N ARG A 249 -24.26 -26.95 15.21
CA ARG A 249 -25.70 -26.73 14.98
C ARG A 249 -26.55 -27.90 15.47
N ARG A 250 -26.11 -29.14 15.26
CA ARG A 250 -26.78 -30.35 15.77
C ARG A 250 -26.74 -30.44 17.29
N ARG A 251 -25.70 -29.91 17.94
CA ARG A 251 -25.61 -29.85 19.40
C ARG A 251 -26.51 -28.76 19.95
N ALA A 252 -26.50 -27.58 19.35
CA ALA A 252 -27.37 -26.46 19.71
C ALA A 252 -28.87 -26.80 19.54
N ALA A 253 -29.24 -27.61 18.56
CA ALA A 253 -30.63 -28.06 18.37
C ALA A 253 -31.09 -29.15 19.36
N ARG A 254 -30.18 -29.70 20.17
CA ARG A 254 -30.44 -30.77 21.15
C ARG A 254 -30.44 -30.29 22.60
N GLY A 255 -29.97 -29.08 22.87
CA GLY A 255 -30.03 -28.42 24.18
C GLY A 255 -31.21 -27.45 24.23
#